data_AF-A0A7J7GMU5-F1
#
_entry.id   AF-A0A7J7GMU5-F1
#
_cell.length_a   1.000
_cell.length_b   1.000
_cell.length_c   1.000
_cell.angle_alpha   90.00
_cell.angle_beta   90.00
_cell.angle_gamma   90.00
#
_symmetry.space_group_name_H-M   'P 1'
#
loop_
_entity.id
_entity.type
_entity.pdbx_description
1 polymer ?
#
loop_
_entity_poly.entity_id
_entity_poly.type
_entity_poly.pdbx_seq_one_letter_code
_entity_poly.pdbx_strand_id
1 'polypeptide(L)'
;MSVIEILTRVDAICKKYDKYDFDKQKHLNLSAADADADADGARLYAAVDSNIDAALQKAEAASNEKSRASAVVINAEIRRTKARLLDEVPKLERLAIKKVPSF
;
A
#
# COMPACT_ATOMS: atom_id res chain seq x y z
N MET A 1 -46.21 7.13 28.31
CA MET A 1 -45.05 7.19 27.41
C MET A 1 -45.56 7.04 25.99
N SER A 2 -45.62 8.13 25.21
CA SER A 2 -46.14 8.14 23.84
C SER A 2 -45.08 7.62 22.86
N VAL A 3 -45.51 7.11 21.71
CA VAL A 3 -44.60 6.68 20.62
C VAL A 3 -43.62 7.80 20.24
N ILE A 4 -44.08 9.06 20.27
CA ILE A 4 -43.25 10.23 20.00
C ILE A 4 -42.13 10.40 21.05
N GLU A 5 -42.42 10.16 22.32
CA GLU A 5 -41.44 10.22 23.41
C GLU A 5 -40.42 9.08 23.31
N ILE A 6 -40.85 7.90 22.83
CA ILE A 6 -39.95 6.76 22.60
C ILE A 6 -39.00 7.08 21.44
N LEU A 7 -39.53 7.55 20.31
CA LEU A 7 -38.74 7.86 19.11
C LEU A 7 -37.71 8.96 19.37
N THR A 8 -38.10 10.03 20.07
CA THR A 8 -37.18 11.12 20.43
C THR A 8 -36.09 10.67 21.40
N ARG A 9 -36.42 9.77 22.35
CA ARG A 9 -35.42 9.20 23.26
C ARG A 9 -34.44 8.26 22.55
N VAL A 10 -34.92 7.46 21.60
CA VAL A 10 -34.06 6.59 20.77
C VAL A 10 -33.14 7.43 19.89
N ASP A 11 -33.65 8.47 19.23
CA ASP A 11 -32.83 9.39 18.42
C ASP A 11 -31.72 10.06 19.25
N ALA A 12 -32.04 10.51 20.46
CA ALA A 12 -31.06 11.09 21.38
C ALA A 12 -30.00 10.06 21.85
N ILE A 13 -30.38 8.79 21.99
CA ILE A 13 -29.44 7.71 22.31
C ILE A 13 -28.52 7.45 21.10
N CYS A 14 -29.07 7.29 19.90
CA CYS A 14 -28.29 7.08 18.68
C CYS A 14 -27.24 8.19 18.47
N LYS A 15 -27.63 9.46 18.63
CA LYS A 15 -26.70 10.61 18.52
C LYS A 15 -25.61 10.64 19.59
N LYS A 16 -25.86 10.12 20.80
CA LYS A 16 -24.83 10.00 21.84
C LYS A 16 -23.81 8.92 21.49
N TYR A 17 -24.25 7.86 20.82
CA TYR A 17 -23.41 6.73 20.41
C TYR A 17 -22.77 6.88 19.02
N ASP A 18 -23.16 7.88 18.22
CA ASP A 18 -22.42 8.28 17.01
C ASP A 18 -20.94 8.56 17.29
N LYS A 19 -20.61 9.01 18.52
CA LYS A 19 -19.23 9.21 18.96
C LYS A 19 -18.47 7.90 19.20
N TYR A 20 -19.15 6.77 19.35
CA TYR A 20 -18.54 5.46 19.52
C TYR A 20 -18.65 4.60 18.26
N ASP A 21 -19.09 5.19 17.15
CA ASP A 21 -18.98 4.59 15.84
C ASP A 21 -17.49 4.52 15.47
N PHE A 22 -16.85 3.43 15.89
CA PHE A 22 -15.44 3.18 15.66
C PHE A 22 -15.11 3.17 14.16
N ASP A 23 -16.07 2.83 13.28
CA ASP A 23 -15.89 2.88 11.84
C ASP A 23 -15.81 4.35 11.36
N LYS A 24 -16.71 5.24 11.82
CA LYS A 24 -16.60 6.68 11.54
C LYS A 24 -15.33 7.30 12.12
N GLN A 25 -14.94 6.95 13.34
CA GLN A 25 -13.71 7.46 13.96
C GLN A 25 -12.45 6.96 13.27
N LYS A 26 -12.43 5.70 12.82
CA LYS A 26 -11.33 5.12 12.05
C LYS A 26 -11.12 5.89 10.75
N HIS A 27 -12.20 6.19 10.02
CA HIS A 27 -12.12 7.02 8.80
C HIS A 27 -11.64 8.46 9.07
N LEU A 28 -12.03 9.08 10.19
CA LEU A 28 -11.60 10.44 10.55
C LEU A 28 -10.15 10.50 11.03
N ASN A 29 -9.69 9.49 11.78
CA ASN A 29 -8.31 9.42 12.30
C ASN A 29 -7.29 8.95 11.24
N LEU A 30 -7.71 8.18 10.24
CA LEU A 30 -6.89 7.81 9.07
C LEU A 30 -6.60 9.00 8.12
N SER A 31 -7.32 10.11 8.26
CA SER A 31 -7.47 11.11 7.19
C SER A 31 -6.39 12.20 7.10
N ALA A 32 -5.46 12.34 8.05
CA ALA A 32 -4.56 13.51 8.04
C ALA A 32 -3.06 13.22 8.11
N ALA A 33 -2.64 12.06 8.63
CA ALA A 33 -1.22 11.69 8.72
C ALA A 33 -0.93 10.30 8.13
N ASP A 34 -1.94 9.41 8.14
CA ASP A 34 -1.81 8.06 7.60
C ASP A 34 -2.18 7.95 6.11
N ALA A 35 -2.99 8.88 5.58
CA ALA A 35 -3.34 8.92 4.16
C ALA A 35 -2.13 9.19 3.25
N ASP A 36 -1.20 10.06 3.67
CA ASP A 36 0.03 10.35 2.91
C ASP A 36 1.02 9.16 2.97
N ALA A 37 1.14 8.50 4.13
CA ALA A 37 1.95 7.29 4.29
C ALA A 37 1.35 6.07 3.57
N ASP A 38 0.02 6.02 3.41
CA ASP A 38 -0.68 4.98 2.66
C ASP A 38 -0.51 5.16 1.15
N ALA A 39 -0.66 6.39 0.65
CA ALA A 39 -0.42 6.73 -0.75
C ALA A 39 1.04 6.51 -1.17
N ASP A 40 2.01 6.93 -0.34
CA ASP A 40 3.43 6.73 -0.65
C ASP A 40 3.85 5.26 -0.56
N GLY A 41 3.29 4.49 0.40
CA GLY A 41 3.49 3.05 0.46
C GLY A 41 2.89 2.32 -0.74
N ALA A 42 1.69 2.70 -1.17
CA ALA A 42 1.04 2.13 -2.36
C ALA A 42 1.80 2.48 -3.66
N ARG A 43 2.30 3.70 -3.80
CA ARG A 43 3.16 4.12 -4.92
C ARG A 43 4.48 3.35 -4.94
N LEU A 44 5.13 3.20 -3.79
CA LEU A 44 6.37 2.44 -3.68
C LEU A 44 6.15 0.97 -4.02
N TYR A 45 5.05 0.38 -3.52
CA TYR A 45 4.65 -0.98 -3.87
C TYR A 45 4.47 -1.13 -5.39
N ALA A 46 3.69 -0.25 -6.02
CA ALA A 46 3.44 -0.29 -7.47
C ALA A 46 4.73 -0.13 -8.29
N ALA A 47 5.66 0.72 -7.83
CA ALA A 47 6.96 0.89 -8.48
C ALA A 47 7.84 -0.37 -8.35
N VAL A 48 7.88 -0.98 -7.16
CA VAL A 48 8.60 -2.25 -6.92
C VAL A 48 8.03 -3.37 -7.79
N ASP A 49 6.70 -3.50 -7.83
CA ASP A 49 5.99 -4.52 -8.62
C ASP A 49 6.29 -4.36 -10.12
N SER A 50 6.13 -3.14 -10.65
CA SER A 50 6.47 -2.82 -12.05
C SER A 50 7.94 -3.07 -12.37
N ASN A 51 8.86 -2.76 -11.45
CA ASN A 51 10.30 -3.02 -11.63
C ASN A 51 10.61 -4.52 -11.66
N ILE A 52 9.90 -5.34 -10.87
CA ILE A 52 10.02 -6.80 -10.87
C ILE A 52 9.53 -7.36 -12.21
N ASP A 53 8.34 -6.97 -12.65
CA ASP A 53 7.76 -7.42 -13.92
C ASP A 53 8.67 -7.07 -15.11
N ALA A 54 9.16 -5.82 -15.15
CA ALA A 54 10.08 -5.37 -16.19
C ALA A 54 11.41 -6.15 -16.15
N ALA A 55 11.92 -6.50 -14.97
CA ALA A 55 13.13 -7.31 -14.83
C ALA A 55 12.91 -8.75 -15.29
N LEU A 56 11.75 -9.35 -14.99
CA LEU A 56 11.37 -10.69 -15.44
C LEU A 56 11.24 -10.74 -16.97
N GLN A 57 10.55 -9.78 -17.57
CA GLN A 57 10.41 -9.69 -19.03
C GLN A 57 11.78 -9.55 -19.72
N LYS A 58 12.68 -8.73 -19.16
CA LYS A 58 14.05 -8.59 -19.68
C LYS A 58 14.86 -9.87 -19.49
N ALA A 59 14.68 -10.60 -18.39
CA ALA A 59 15.37 -11.87 -18.17
C ALA A 59 14.94 -12.92 -19.19
N GLU A 60 13.64 -12.99 -19.49
CA GLU A 60 13.11 -13.85 -20.56
C GLU A 60 13.67 -13.44 -21.93
N ALA A 61 13.69 -12.14 -22.25
CA ALA A 61 14.28 -11.64 -23.49
C ALA A 61 15.78 -11.99 -23.60
N ALA A 62 16.54 -11.82 -22.51
CA ALA A 62 17.95 -12.18 -22.48
C ALA A 62 18.20 -13.70 -22.65
N SER A 63 17.30 -14.55 -22.14
CA SER A 63 17.39 -16.00 -22.29
C SER A 63 17.13 -16.46 -23.73
N ASN A 64 16.32 -15.71 -24.48
CA ASN A 64 15.96 -16.02 -25.87
C ASN A 64 16.84 -15.28 -26.89
N GLU A 65 17.74 -14.40 -26.44
CA GLU A 65 18.60 -13.58 -27.28
C GLU A 65 19.75 -14.39 -27.90
N LYS A 66 19.95 -14.23 -29.21
CA LYS A 66 20.99 -14.93 -29.96
C LYS A 66 22.31 -14.15 -29.99
N SER A 67 22.24 -12.82 -29.86
CA SER A 67 23.42 -11.97 -29.83
C SER A 67 24.00 -11.89 -28.41
N ARG A 68 25.20 -12.44 -28.22
CA ARG A 68 25.93 -12.37 -26.94
C ARG A 68 26.11 -10.93 -26.47
N ALA A 69 26.39 -9.99 -27.38
CA ALA A 69 26.54 -8.57 -27.05
C ALA A 69 25.21 -7.97 -26.54
N SER A 70 24.11 -8.25 -27.23
CA SER A 70 22.76 -7.81 -26.82
C SER A 70 22.40 -8.38 -25.45
N ALA A 71 22.59 -9.68 -25.26
CA ALA A 71 22.31 -10.36 -23.99
C ALA A 71 23.12 -9.76 -22.82
N VAL A 72 24.38 -9.36 -23.05
CA VAL A 72 25.20 -8.71 -22.01
C VAL A 72 24.62 -7.35 -21.62
N VAL A 73 24.15 -6.55 -22.59
CA VAL A 73 23.52 -5.25 -22.32
C VAL A 73 22.24 -5.44 -21.50
N ILE A 74 21.36 -6.35 -21.92
CA ILE A 74 20.10 -6.63 -21.19
C ILE A 74 20.41 -7.13 -19.77
N ASN A 75 21.38 -8.02 -19.61
CA ASN A 75 21.80 -8.49 -18.28
C ASN A 75 22.40 -7.39 -17.40
N ALA A 76 23.10 -6.42 -17.97
CA ALA A 76 23.59 -5.27 -17.22
C ALA A 76 22.43 -4.40 -16.71
N GLU A 77 21.37 -4.24 -17.51
CA GLU A 77 20.15 -3.54 -17.07
C GLU A 77 19.40 -4.29 -15.96
N ILE A 78 19.26 -5.62 -16.07
CA ILE A 78 18.66 -6.46 -15.02
C ILE A 78 19.41 -6.27 -13.69
N ARG A 79 20.76 -6.24 -13.72
CA ARG A 79 21.57 -5.99 -12.52
C ARG A 79 21.32 -4.61 -11.91
N ARG A 80 21.17 -3.57 -12.74
CA ARG A 80 20.83 -2.21 -12.26
C ARG A 80 19.45 -2.18 -11.60
N THR A 81 18.45 -2.82 -12.19
CA THR A 81 17.11 -2.91 -11.58
C THR A 81 17.14 -3.72 -10.29
N LYS A 82 17.86 -4.85 -10.26
CA LYS A 82 18.06 -5.63 -9.03
C LYS A 82 18.70 -4.79 -7.91
N ALA A 83 19.70 -3.96 -8.22
CA ALA A 83 20.33 -3.09 -7.23
C ALA A 83 19.33 -2.07 -6.64
N ARG A 84 18.48 -1.45 -7.48
CA ARG A 84 17.41 -0.56 -7.01
C ARG A 84 16.40 -1.28 -6.12
N LEU A 85 15.96 -2.47 -6.51
CA LEU A 85 15.02 -3.27 -5.74
C LEU A 85 15.57 -3.63 -4.34
N LEU A 86 16.88 -3.91 -4.23
CA LEU A 86 17.53 -4.17 -2.94
C LEU A 86 17.46 -2.96 -1.98
N ASP A 87 17.37 -1.74 -2.49
CA ASP A 87 17.22 -0.52 -1.68
C ASP A 87 15.75 -0.17 -1.39
N GLU A 88 14.83 -0.49 -2.30
CA GLU A 88 13.41 -0.15 -2.22
C GLU A 88 12.61 -1.14 -1.35
N VAL A 89 12.89 -2.44 -1.46
CA VAL A 89 12.18 -3.49 -0.70
C VAL A 89 12.27 -3.29 0.82
N PRO A 90 13.45 -2.99 1.41
CA PRO A 90 13.53 -2.75 2.86
C PRO A 90 12.76 -1.51 3.32
N LYS A 91 12.56 -0.52 2.43
CA LYS A 91 11.72 0.66 2.75
C LYS A 91 10.26 0.26 2.81
N LEU A 92 9.83 -0.58 1.87
CA LEU A 92 8.48 -1.13 1.83
C LEU A 92 8.19 -2.01 3.05
N GLU A 93 9.14 -2.86 3.47
CA GLU A 93 9.02 -3.68 4.69
C GLU A 93 8.80 -2.83 5.94
N ARG A 94 9.57 -1.75 6.11
CA ARG A 94 9.41 -0.83 7.25
C ARG A 94 8.04 -0.16 7.27
N LEU A 95 7.55 0.25 6.10
CA LEU A 95 6.20 0.84 5.97
C LEU A 95 5.11 -0.18 6.30
N ALA A 96 5.28 -1.44 5.89
CA ALA A 96 4.35 -2.51 6.22
C ALA A 96 4.32 -2.81 7.73
N ILE A 97 5.49 -2.90 8.38
CA ILE A 97 5.59 -3.13 9.84
C ILE A 97 4.93 -1.99 10.61
N LYS A 98 5.14 -0.73 10.20
CA LYS A 98 4.52 0.45 10.84
C LYS A 98 2.99 0.43 10.78
N LYS A 99 2.40 -0.23 9.76
CA LYS A 99 0.95 -0.31 9.57
C LYS A 99 0.28 -1.44 10.36
N VAL A 100 1.02 -2.44 10.85
CA VAL A 100 0.43 -3.52 11.66
C VAL A 100 0.29 -3.00 13.10
N PRO A 101 -0.94 -2.85 13.63
CA PRO A 101 -1.13 -2.50 15.03
C PRO A 101 -0.53 -3.63 15.88
N SER A 102 0.38 -3.28 16.79
CA SER A 102 0.80 -4.22 17.84
C SER A 102 -0.41 -4.52 18.73
N PHE A 103 -0.85 -5.77 18.73
CA PHE A 103 -1.92 -6.29 19.61
C PHE A 103 -1.49 -6.28 21.08
#